data_AF-A0A925JU90-F1
#
_entry.id   AF-A0A925JU90-F1
#
_cell.length_a   1.000
_cell.length_b   1.000
_cell.length_c   1.000
_cell.angle_alpha   90.00
_cell.angle_beta   90.00
_cell.angle_gamma   90.00
#
_symmetry.space_group_name_H-M   'P 1'
#
loop_
_entity.id
_entity.type
_entity.pdbx_description
1 polymer ?
#
loop_
_entity_poly.entity_id
_entity_poly.type
_entity_poly.pdbx_seq_one_letter_code
_entity_poly.pdbx_strand_id
1 'polypeptide(L)'
;MAQDYDKIFREVLKDIFPVVAHKLLRIPAGHYQPLPVDLQYTSEREADQLWQVTPPVGDPFVLHCEFQSSNDKQMLSRMLLYYGFLYYQKKLPIRQYVVYVGRDKLQMERELRAENLSFAYHLVDLRSFPYQTFLQSSHSEEALLAIPTK
;
A
#
# COMPACT_ATOMS: atom_id res chain seq x y z
N MET A 1 25.24 -5.60 -31.61
CA MET A 1 26.43 -5.57 -30.70
C MET A 1 26.01 -5.58 -29.23
N ALA A 2 25.52 -4.47 -28.64
CA ALA A 2 25.10 -4.48 -27.22
C ALA A 2 23.78 -5.25 -26.98
N GLN A 3 22.80 -5.10 -27.88
CA GLN A 3 21.50 -5.78 -27.77
C GLN A 3 21.57 -7.32 -27.92
N ASP A 4 22.47 -7.83 -28.77
CA ASP A 4 22.65 -9.28 -28.98
C ASP A 4 23.37 -9.93 -27.80
N TYR A 5 24.37 -9.21 -27.25
CA TYR A 5 25.08 -9.63 -26.04
C TYR A 5 24.13 -9.71 -24.84
N ASP A 6 23.27 -8.71 -24.67
CA ASP A 6 22.25 -8.69 -23.61
C ASP A 6 21.28 -9.88 -23.70
N LYS A 7 20.89 -10.29 -24.91
CA LYS A 7 19.97 -11.41 -25.11
C LYS A 7 20.63 -12.76 -24.78
N ILE A 8 21.84 -12.99 -25.31
CA ILE A 8 22.62 -14.22 -25.04
C ILE A 8 22.98 -14.30 -23.56
N PHE A 9 23.41 -13.19 -22.97
CA PHE A 9 23.73 -13.11 -21.55
C PHE A 9 22.51 -13.43 -20.69
N ARG A 10 21.31 -12.91 -21.00
CA ARG A 10 20.08 -13.24 -20.27
C ARG A 10 19.67 -14.70 -20.39
N GLU A 11 19.83 -15.32 -21.55
CA GLU A 11 19.52 -16.75 -21.75
C GLU A 11 20.47 -17.62 -20.92
N VAL A 12 21.78 -17.39 -21.01
CA VAL A 12 22.78 -18.13 -20.21
C VAL A 12 22.60 -17.87 -18.72
N LEU A 13 22.26 -16.63 -18.32
CA LEU A 13 22.07 -16.26 -16.92
C LEU A 13 20.99 -17.11 -16.25
N LYS A 14 19.90 -17.46 -16.94
CA LYS A 14 18.82 -18.29 -16.38
C LYS A 14 19.34 -19.64 -15.90
N ASP A 15 20.24 -20.26 -16.67
CA ASP A 15 20.77 -21.59 -16.37
C ASP A 15 21.85 -21.53 -15.28
N ILE A 16 22.64 -20.44 -15.22
CA ILE A 16 23.73 -20.29 -14.25
C ILE A 16 23.33 -19.53 -12.97
N PHE A 17 22.12 -18.94 -12.92
CA PHE A 17 21.68 -18.09 -11.80
C PHE A 17 21.81 -18.77 -10.44
N PRO A 18 21.47 -20.06 -10.26
CA PRO A 18 21.73 -20.77 -8.99
C PRO A 18 23.18 -20.68 -8.52
N VAL A 19 24.13 -20.85 -9.44
CA VAL A 19 25.57 -20.78 -9.14
C VAL A 19 25.99 -19.36 -8.80
N VAL A 20 25.45 -18.37 -9.52
CA VAL A 20 25.70 -16.94 -9.28
C VAL A 20 25.15 -16.52 -7.91
N ALA A 21 23.91 -16.91 -7.58
CA ALA A 21 23.27 -16.64 -6.30
C ALA A 21 24.06 -17.23 -5.13
N HIS A 22 24.55 -18.47 -5.27
CA HIS A 22 25.39 -19.08 -4.24
C HIS A 22 26.73 -18.36 -4.05
N LYS A 23 27.47 -18.10 -5.14
CA LYS A 23 28.82 -17.53 -5.04
C LYS A 23 28.86 -16.02 -4.74
N LEU A 24 27.96 -15.25 -5.32
CA LEU A 24 27.95 -13.78 -5.18
C LEU A 24 27.01 -13.29 -4.10
N LEU A 25 25.80 -13.86 -4.01
CA LEU A 25 24.76 -13.40 -3.08
C LEU A 25 24.79 -14.15 -1.74
N ARG A 26 25.65 -15.17 -1.61
CA ARG A 26 25.76 -16.04 -0.42
C ARG A 26 24.45 -16.73 -0.02
N ILE A 27 23.55 -16.94 -0.99
CA ILE A 27 22.31 -17.68 -0.79
C ILE A 27 22.67 -19.17 -0.80
N PRO A 28 22.29 -19.98 0.21
CA PRO A 28 22.62 -21.39 0.24
C PRO A 28 22.22 -22.11 -1.04
N ALA A 29 23.07 -23.02 -1.53
CA ALA A 29 22.76 -23.84 -2.68
C ALA A 29 21.57 -24.77 -2.32
N GLY A 30 20.39 -24.43 -2.83
CA GLY A 30 19.15 -25.17 -2.60
C GLY A 30 18.44 -25.53 -3.89
N HIS A 31 17.19 -25.97 -3.78
CA HIS A 31 16.32 -26.17 -4.94
C HIS A 31 15.82 -24.82 -5.45
N TYR A 32 16.50 -24.28 -6.47
CA TYR A 32 16.02 -23.10 -7.20
C TYR A 32 14.95 -23.55 -8.19
N GLN A 33 13.73 -23.02 -8.03
CA GLN A 33 12.66 -23.19 -9.02
C GLN A 33 12.33 -21.80 -9.59
N PRO A 34 12.31 -21.64 -10.92
CA PRO A 34 11.78 -20.42 -11.53
C PRO A 34 10.36 -20.19 -11.02
N LEU A 35 10.08 -18.97 -10.55
CA LEU A 35 8.75 -18.54 -10.16
C LEU A 35 8.16 -17.72 -11.31
N PRO A 36 7.31 -18.31 -12.18
CA PRO A 36 6.71 -17.59 -13.30
C PRO A 36 5.57 -16.71 -12.77
N VAL A 37 5.91 -15.53 -12.26
CA VAL A 37 4.95 -14.50 -11.91
C VAL A 37 5.04 -13.42 -12.97
N ASP A 38 3.93 -13.14 -13.65
CA ASP A 38 3.81 -11.92 -14.43
C ASP A 38 3.61 -10.76 -13.46
N LEU A 39 4.56 -9.82 -13.47
CA LEU A 39 4.48 -8.61 -12.65
C LEU A 39 3.55 -7.55 -13.28
N GLN A 40 2.93 -7.83 -14.42
CA GLN A 40 1.83 -7.02 -14.97
C GLN A 40 0.61 -7.13 -14.05
N TYR A 41 0.54 -6.22 -13.08
CA TYR A 41 -0.60 -6.05 -12.21
C TYR A 41 -1.48 -4.92 -12.72
N THR A 42 -2.62 -5.27 -13.33
CA THR A 42 -3.67 -4.31 -13.68
C THR A 42 -4.70 -4.28 -12.57
N SER A 43 -4.68 -3.23 -11.75
CA SER A 43 -5.75 -2.96 -10.80
C SER A 43 -6.85 -2.16 -11.49
N GLU A 44 -8.05 -2.73 -11.64
CA GLU A 44 -9.24 -1.95 -11.99
C GLU A 44 -9.77 -1.12 -10.81
N ARG A 45 -9.23 -1.34 -9.61
CA ARG A 45 -9.66 -0.62 -8.40
C ARG A 45 -9.00 0.76 -8.34
N GLU A 46 -9.84 1.78 -8.33
CA GLU A 46 -9.47 3.15 -7.99
C GLU A 46 -9.43 3.30 -6.47
N ALA A 47 -8.53 4.13 -5.97
CA ALA A 47 -8.53 4.52 -4.57
C ALA A 47 -9.79 5.36 -4.28
N ASP A 48 -10.40 5.19 -3.11
CA ASP A 48 -11.61 5.95 -2.76
C ASP A 48 -11.34 7.44 -2.78
N GLN A 49 -10.23 7.88 -2.17
CA GLN A 49 -9.79 9.27 -2.12
C GLN A 49 -8.27 9.39 -2.25
N LEU A 50 -7.83 10.23 -3.19
CA LEU A 50 -6.42 10.49 -3.45
C LEU A 50 -6.18 11.96 -3.76
N TRP A 51 -5.33 12.61 -2.95
CA TRP A 51 -5.09 14.04 -3.02
C TRP A 51 -3.60 14.35 -2.92
N GLN A 52 -3.15 15.39 -3.61
CA GLN A 52 -1.88 16.03 -3.29
C GLN A 52 -2.17 17.21 -2.36
N VAL A 53 -1.53 17.21 -1.20
CA VAL A 53 -1.69 18.24 -0.18
C VAL A 53 -0.41 19.07 -0.13
N THR A 54 -0.55 20.39 -0.28
CA THR A 54 0.54 21.35 -0.09
C THR A 54 0.26 22.12 1.20
N PRO A 55 0.90 21.78 2.33
CA PRO A 55 0.64 22.46 3.59
C PRO A 55 1.22 23.88 3.58
N PRO A 56 0.73 24.80 4.44
CA PRO A 56 1.32 26.12 4.61
C PRO A 56 2.79 26.08 5.08
N VAL A 57 3.16 25.01 5.80
CA VAL A 57 4.52 24.74 6.29
C VAL A 57 4.85 23.27 6.04
N GLY A 58 6.02 23.01 5.44
CA GLY A 58 6.52 21.67 5.13
C GLY A 58 6.33 21.25 3.67
N ASP A 59 6.77 20.03 3.36
CA ASP A 59 6.75 19.52 1.99
C ASP A 59 5.37 19.02 1.54
N PRO A 60 5.05 19.10 0.23
CA PRO A 60 3.86 18.46 -0.31
C PRO A 60 3.87 16.96 -0.07
N PHE A 61 2.69 16.38 0.12
CA PHE A 61 2.54 14.95 0.31
C PHE A 61 1.28 14.41 -0.39
N VAL A 62 1.25 13.12 -0.63
CA VAL A 62 0.07 12.40 -1.12
C VAL A 62 -0.76 11.96 0.08
N LEU A 63 -2.02 12.38 0.13
CA LEU A 63 -3.02 11.85 1.05
C LEU A 63 -3.84 10.78 0.32
N HIS A 64 -3.84 9.58 0.87
CA HIS A 64 -4.59 8.44 0.34
C HIS A 64 -5.52 7.91 1.45
N CYS A 65 -6.82 7.86 1.18
CA CYS A 65 -7.82 7.45 2.16
C CYS A 65 -8.79 6.43 1.54
N GLU A 66 -9.05 5.35 2.28
CA GLU A 66 -10.02 4.30 1.94
C GLU A 66 -11.10 4.21 3.03
N PHE A 67 -12.32 3.85 2.66
CA PHE A 67 -13.44 3.66 3.58
C PHE A 67 -13.86 2.19 3.60
N GLN A 68 -13.99 1.61 4.79
CA GLN A 68 -14.31 0.20 4.96
C GLN A 68 -15.47 0.00 5.92
N SER A 69 -16.53 -0.64 5.44
CA SER A 69 -17.69 -1.04 6.24
C SER A 69 -17.53 -2.44 6.86
N SER A 70 -16.49 -3.18 6.47
CA SER A 70 -16.21 -4.53 6.96
C SER A 70 -14.72 -4.71 7.24
N ASN A 71 -14.37 -5.72 8.04
CA ASN A 71 -12.97 -6.07 8.31
C ASN A 71 -12.37 -6.83 7.11
N ASP A 72 -11.74 -6.09 6.20
CA ASP A 72 -11.04 -6.69 5.07
C ASP A 72 -9.68 -7.28 5.49
N LYS A 73 -9.56 -8.60 5.41
CA LYS A 73 -8.32 -9.33 5.72
C LYS A 73 -7.17 -9.00 4.78
N GLN A 74 -7.45 -8.49 3.58
CA GLN A 74 -6.45 -8.09 2.60
C GLN A 74 -6.08 -6.61 2.71
N MET A 75 -6.66 -5.86 3.66
CA MET A 75 -6.45 -4.41 3.75
C MET A 75 -4.98 -4.04 3.89
N LEU A 76 -4.22 -4.74 4.74
CA LEU A 76 -2.79 -4.48 4.92
C LEU A 76 -1.99 -4.63 3.62
N SER A 77 -2.21 -5.73 2.89
CA SER A 77 -1.54 -5.96 1.60
C SER A 77 -1.97 -4.97 0.52
N ARG A 78 -3.25 -4.57 0.50
CA ARG A 78 -3.78 -3.55 -0.42
C ARG A 78 -3.11 -2.20 -0.17
N MET A 79 -3.04 -1.77 1.08
CA MET A 79 -2.43 -0.51 1.46
C MET A 79 -0.93 -0.47 1.10
N LEU A 80 -0.20 -1.57 1.30
CA LEU A 80 1.19 -1.69 0.88
C LEU A 80 1.34 -1.56 -0.64
N LEU A 81 0.48 -2.25 -1.40
CA LEU A 81 0.51 -2.19 -2.86
C LEU A 81 0.24 -0.77 -3.38
N TYR A 82 -0.78 -0.11 -2.84
CA TYR A 82 -1.08 1.28 -3.14
C TYR A 82 0.08 2.20 -2.78
N TYR A 83 0.74 1.99 -1.64
CA TYR A 83 1.90 2.78 -1.26
C TYR A 83 3.02 2.67 -2.29
N GLY A 84 3.39 1.43 -2.66
CA GLY A 84 4.44 1.17 -3.65
C GLY A 84 4.12 1.81 -5.00
N PHE A 85 2.87 1.69 -5.45
CA PHE A 85 2.42 2.27 -6.72
C PHE A 85 2.42 3.80 -6.71
N LEU A 86 1.86 4.42 -5.68
CA LEU A 86 1.84 5.87 -5.51
C LEU A 86 3.27 6.43 -5.40
N TYR A 87 4.15 5.75 -4.66
CA TYR A 87 5.53 6.17 -4.50
C TYR A 87 6.29 6.06 -5.82
N TYR A 88 6.05 4.97 -6.56
CA TYR A 88 6.62 4.79 -7.89
C TYR A 88 6.25 5.94 -8.83
N GLN A 89 4.99 6.37 -8.84
CA GLN A 89 4.51 7.43 -9.74
C GLN A 89 4.86 8.85 -9.28
N LYS A 90 4.70 9.16 -8.00
CA LYS A 90 4.71 10.55 -7.50
C LYS A 90 6.02 10.94 -6.83
N LYS A 91 6.76 9.99 -6.27
CA LYS A 91 8.02 10.24 -5.52
C LYS A 91 7.86 11.25 -4.37
N LEU A 92 6.65 11.42 -3.84
CA LEU A 92 6.34 12.26 -2.69
C LEU A 92 6.15 11.40 -1.44
N PRO A 93 6.28 11.97 -0.22
CA PRO A 93 5.80 11.34 0.99
C PRO A 93 4.32 10.97 0.86
N ILE A 94 3.93 9.80 1.38
CA ILE A 94 2.55 9.32 1.30
C ILE A 94 2.02 9.11 2.71
N ARG A 95 0.85 9.66 2.98
CA ARG A 95 0.09 9.45 4.21
C ARG A 95 -1.17 8.67 3.88
N GLN A 96 -1.25 7.47 4.43
CA GLN A 96 -2.29 6.50 4.12
C GLN A 96 -3.22 6.30 5.31
N TYR A 97 -4.51 6.40 5.06
CA TYR A 97 -5.58 6.23 6.04
C TYR A 97 -6.60 5.21 5.57
N VAL A 98 -7.12 4.42 6.50
CA VAL A 98 -8.34 3.66 6.32
C VAL A 98 -9.31 4.12 7.40
N VAL A 99 -10.49 4.56 6.98
CA VAL A 99 -11.59 4.93 7.88
C VAL A 99 -12.56 3.76 7.94
N TYR A 100 -12.66 3.16 9.11
CA TYR A 100 -13.56 2.05 9.37
C TYR A 100 -14.90 2.57 9.89
N VAL A 101 -15.97 2.25 9.16
CA VAL A 101 -17.36 2.64 9.45
C VAL A 101 -18.27 1.44 9.73
N GLY A 102 -17.67 0.25 9.89
CA GLY A 102 -18.40 -0.99 10.12
C GLY A 102 -18.97 -1.11 11.54
N ARG A 103 -19.99 -1.96 11.67
CA ARG A 103 -20.66 -2.22 12.95
C ARG A 103 -19.84 -3.13 13.86
N ASP A 104 -19.14 -4.11 13.28
CA ASP A 104 -18.33 -5.08 14.03
C ASP A 104 -17.10 -4.43 14.64
N LYS A 105 -16.51 -5.06 15.67
CA LYS A 105 -15.23 -4.59 16.23
C LYS A 105 -14.16 -4.56 15.13
N LEU A 106 -13.43 -3.45 15.02
CA LEU A 106 -12.28 -3.31 14.12
C LEU A 106 -11.18 -4.34 14.47
N GLN A 107 -10.72 -5.07 13.46
CA GLN A 107 -9.77 -6.18 13.56
C GLN A 107 -8.69 -6.16 12.47
N MET A 108 -8.76 -5.21 11.52
CA MET A 108 -7.78 -5.12 10.44
C MET A 108 -6.38 -4.84 10.97
N GLU A 109 -5.40 -5.60 10.47
CA GLU A 109 -3.99 -5.35 10.75
C GLU A 109 -3.50 -4.11 10.02
N ARG A 110 -2.63 -3.34 10.66
CA ARG A 110 -2.16 -2.04 10.16
C ARG A 110 -0.64 -1.92 10.00
N GLU A 111 0.10 -2.93 10.43
CA GLU A 111 1.57 -2.93 10.46
C GLU A 111 2.09 -4.25 9.87
N LEU A 112 3.11 -4.16 9.02
CA LEU A 112 3.83 -5.29 8.44
C LEU A 112 5.31 -5.12 8.69
N ARG A 113 5.94 -6.14 9.29
CA ARG A 113 7.41 -6.22 9.45
C ARG A 113 7.93 -7.51 8.83
N ALA A 114 8.87 -7.38 7.91
CA ALA A 114 9.63 -8.45 7.29
C ALA A 114 11.11 -8.06 7.24
N GLU A 115 11.97 -8.99 6.82
CA GLU A 115 13.44 -8.84 6.85
C GLU A 115 13.95 -7.50 6.29
N ASN A 116 13.39 -7.06 5.14
CA ASN A 116 13.77 -5.82 4.48
C ASN A 116 12.58 -4.87 4.25
N LEU A 117 11.51 -5.01 5.03
CA LEU A 117 10.30 -4.20 4.88
C LEU A 117 9.70 -3.85 6.24
N SER A 118 9.54 -2.57 6.50
CA SER A 118 8.73 -2.05 7.60
C SER A 118 7.68 -1.11 7.01
N PHE A 119 6.41 -1.50 7.12
CA PHE A 119 5.29 -0.76 6.54
C PHE A 119 4.17 -0.61 7.57
N ALA A 120 3.51 0.55 7.54
CA ALA A 120 2.33 0.82 8.34
C ALA A 120 1.42 1.84 7.65
N TYR A 121 0.13 1.77 7.93
CA TYR A 121 -0.84 2.82 7.59
C TYR A 121 -1.69 3.19 8.81
N HIS A 122 -2.38 4.33 8.73
CA HIS A 122 -3.24 4.79 9.81
C HIS A 122 -4.63 4.17 9.67
N LEU A 123 -5.08 3.50 10.73
CA LEU A 123 -6.42 2.92 10.79
C LEU A 123 -7.24 3.68 11.81
N VAL A 124 -8.35 4.25 11.37
CA VAL A 124 -9.22 5.14 12.14
C VAL A 124 -10.59 4.47 12.29
N ASP A 125 -11.00 4.18 13.53
CA ASP A 125 -12.34 3.66 13.82
C ASP A 125 -13.30 4.84 14.01
N LEU A 126 -14.23 5.08 13.09
CA LEU A 126 -15.12 6.23 13.17
C LEU A 126 -16.00 6.21 14.43
N ARG A 127 -16.28 5.02 14.98
CA ARG A 127 -17.07 4.87 16.22
C ARG A 127 -16.37 5.40 17.45
N SER A 128 -15.05 5.61 17.38
CA SER A 128 -14.26 6.19 18.46
C SER A 128 -14.41 7.71 18.56
N PHE A 129 -15.01 8.35 17.54
CA PHE A 129 -15.28 9.79 17.55
C PHE A 129 -16.67 10.05 18.12
N PRO A 130 -16.80 10.93 19.14
CA PRO A 130 -18.10 11.36 19.60
C PRO A 130 -18.87 11.98 18.42
N TYR A 131 -20.05 11.46 18.14
CA TYR A 131 -20.97 12.00 17.14
C TYR A 131 -21.21 13.52 17.30
N GLN A 132 -21.11 14.01 18.55
CA GLN A 132 -21.22 15.42 18.91
C GLN A 132 -20.12 16.30 18.30
N THR A 133 -18.93 15.75 18.02
CA THR A 133 -17.82 16.48 17.39
C THR A 133 -18.17 16.91 15.95
N PHE A 134 -18.96 16.11 15.23
CA PHE A 134 -19.38 16.43 13.86
C PHE A 134 -20.63 17.34 13.82
N LEU A 135 -21.47 17.30 14.87
CA LEU A 135 -22.67 18.14 14.97
C LEU A 135 -22.41 19.57 15.44
N GLN A 136 -21.32 19.81 16.17
CA GLN A 136 -20.96 21.13 16.69
C GLN A 136 -20.17 21.98 15.70
N SER A 137 -19.88 21.44 14.51
CA SER A 137 -19.20 22.18 13.47
C SER A 137 -20.12 23.17 12.79
N SER A 138 -19.62 24.39 12.63
CA SER A 138 -20.23 25.47 11.84
C SER A 138 -20.11 25.26 10.33
N HIS A 139 -19.48 24.18 9.86
CA HIS A 139 -19.34 23.84 8.45
C HIS A 139 -20.38 22.78 8.07
N SER A 140 -21.31 23.14 7.18
CA SER A 140 -22.45 22.31 6.75
C SER A 140 -22.08 20.94 6.17
N GLU A 141 -20.82 20.74 5.76
CA GLU A 141 -20.29 19.49 5.22
C GLU A 141 -20.05 18.42 6.31
N GLU A 142 -19.79 18.82 7.56
CA GLU A 142 -19.56 17.88 8.68
C GLU A 142 -20.84 17.18 9.14
N ALA A 143 -22.01 17.79 8.89
CA ALA A 143 -23.31 17.18 9.11
C ALA A 143 -23.56 15.94 8.22
N LEU A 144 -22.83 15.79 7.10
CA LEU A 144 -22.93 14.59 6.24
C LEU A 144 -22.20 13.37 6.86
N LEU A 145 -21.15 13.61 7.66
CA LEU A 145 -20.40 12.54 8.38
C LEU A 145 -21.22 11.93 9.53
N ALA A 146 -22.29 12.59 9.96
CA ALA A 146 -23.24 12.09 10.95
C ALA A 146 -24.20 11.00 10.40
N ILE A 147 -24.25 10.80 9.08
CA ILE A 147 -25.25 9.96 8.43
C ILE A 147 -24.99 8.43 8.53
N PRO A 148 -23.75 7.89 8.65
CA PRO A 148 -23.57 6.43 8.70
C PRO A 148 -23.87 5.78 10.07
N THR A 149 -24.16 6.55 11.12
CA THR A 149 -24.25 6.05 12.51
C THR A 149 -25.63 5.50 12.95
N LYS A 150 -26.49 5.04 12.02
CA LYS A 150 -27.78 4.40 12.34
C LYS A 150 -27.84 2.89 12.08
#